data_AF-A0A4Q0GQ04-F1
#
_entry.id   AF-A0A4Q0GQ04-F1
#
_cell.length_a   1.000
_cell.length_b   1.000
_cell.length_c   1.000
_cell.angle_alpha   90.00
_cell.angle_beta   90.00
_cell.angle_gamma   90.00
#
_symmetry.space_group_name_H-M   'P 1'
#
loop_
_entity.id
_entity.type
_entity.pdbx_description
1 polymer ?
#
loop_
_entity_poly.entity_id
_entity_poly.type
_entity_poly.pdbx_seq_one_letter_code
_entity_poly.pdbx_strand_id
1 'polypeptide(L)'
;MVLALVATGVGAQPPRQDYPGCNLAEQHRVTGEIGGSIIDARQAHISVRANILQADIGTARKARRLTESQSDRLWRRVDGVRKAADGYVHRQDFLSAAERASYDRELDRIARPVCR
;
A
#
# COMPACT_ATOMS: atom_id res chain seq x y z
N MET A 1 55.96 11.56 1.13
CA MET A 1 54.56 11.74 0.70
C MET A 1 54.05 10.40 0.21
N VAL A 2 53.16 9.74 0.95
CA VAL A 2 52.56 8.46 0.56
C VAL A 2 51.07 8.71 0.28
N LEU A 3 50.66 8.58 -0.98
CA LEU A 3 49.25 8.59 -1.36
C LEU A 3 48.68 7.18 -1.16
N ALA A 4 47.72 7.03 -0.25
CA ALA A 4 46.89 5.84 -0.16
C ALA A 4 45.60 6.07 -0.97
N LEU A 5 45.38 5.28 -2.02
CA LEU A 5 44.10 5.22 -2.73
C LEU A 5 43.10 4.43 -1.90
N VAL A 6 41.99 5.06 -1.53
CA VAL A 6 40.85 4.40 -0.88
C VAL A 6 39.88 3.97 -1.98
N ALA A 7 39.82 2.67 -2.26
CA ALA A 7 38.81 2.10 -3.13
C ALA A 7 37.47 2.09 -2.38
N THR A 8 36.52 2.92 -2.82
CA THR A 8 35.14 2.88 -2.33
C THR A 8 34.40 1.76 -3.04
N GLY A 9 34.17 0.66 -2.32
CA GLY A 9 33.25 -0.38 -2.75
C GLY A 9 31.84 0.20 -2.84
N VAL A 10 31.29 0.27 -4.06
CA VAL A 10 29.89 0.64 -4.28
C VAL A 10 29.04 -0.52 -3.80
N GLY A 11 28.57 -0.44 -2.56
CA GLY A 11 27.59 -1.38 -2.03
C GLY A 11 26.35 -1.35 -2.91
N ALA A 12 25.98 -2.50 -3.48
CA ALA A 12 24.73 -2.66 -4.20
C ALA A 12 23.58 -2.31 -3.26
N GLN A 13 22.94 -1.16 -3.49
CA GLN A 13 21.75 -0.77 -2.74
C GLN A 13 20.67 -1.81 -3.03
N PRO A 14 19.94 -2.33 -2.02
CA PRO A 14 18.76 -3.13 -2.26
C PRO A 14 17.82 -2.36 -3.20
N PRO A 15 17.08 -3.03 -4.10
CA PRO A 15 16.17 -2.35 -5.00
C PRO A 15 15.30 -1.41 -4.17
N ARG A 16 15.40 -0.11 -4.45
CA ARG A 16 14.58 0.89 -3.77
C ARG A 16 13.14 0.45 -3.95
N GLN A 17 12.46 0.15 -2.84
CA GLN A 17 11.02 0.03 -2.85
C GLN A 17 10.50 1.44 -3.07
N ASP A 18 10.41 1.85 -4.34
CA ASP A 18 10.15 3.24 -4.75
C ASP A 18 8.83 3.79 -4.16
N TYR A 19 7.95 2.91 -3.68
CA TYR A 19 6.67 3.26 -3.09
C TYR A 19 6.46 2.58 -1.72
N PRO A 20 5.93 3.30 -0.71
CA PRO A 20 5.61 2.73 0.60
C PRO A 20 4.75 1.46 0.56
N GLY A 21 3.80 1.36 -0.39
CA GLY A 21 2.94 0.19 -0.60
C GLY A 21 3.69 -1.07 -1.04
N CYS A 22 4.95 -0.96 -1.47
CA CYS A 22 5.78 -2.09 -1.88
C CYS A 22 6.46 -2.81 -0.72
N ASN A 23 6.51 -2.20 0.46
CA ASN A 23 6.98 -2.87 1.67
C ASN A 23 5.83 -3.66 2.32
N LEU A 24 5.54 -4.87 1.84
CA LEU A 24 4.38 -5.64 2.36
C LEU A 24 4.48 -5.93 3.86
N ALA A 25 5.68 -6.15 4.38
CA ALA A 25 5.89 -6.39 5.81
C ALA A 25 5.50 -5.17 6.65
N GLU A 26 5.86 -3.96 6.21
CA GLU A 26 5.45 -2.73 6.87
C GLU A 26 3.96 -2.45 6.65
N GLN A 27 3.46 -2.66 5.43
CA GLN A 27 2.06 -2.45 5.09
C GLN A 27 1.12 -3.32 5.93
N HIS A 28 1.48 -4.56 6.27
CA HIS A 28 0.65 -5.41 7.13
C HIS A 28 0.66 -4.97 8.61
N ARG A 29 1.60 -4.11 9.01
CA ARG A 29 1.75 -3.61 10.38
C ARG A 29 1.19 -2.21 10.60
N VAL A 30 0.84 -1.47 9.55
CA VAL A 30 0.28 -0.12 9.70
C VAL A 30 -0.97 -0.14 10.58
N THR A 31 -1.16 0.92 11.34
CA THR A 31 -2.36 1.13 12.15
C THR A 31 -3.04 2.40 11.66
N GLY A 32 -4.37 2.41 11.72
CA GLY A 32 -5.16 3.60 11.42
C GLY A 32 -5.82 4.14 12.68
N GLU A 33 -6.18 5.41 12.63
CA GLU A 33 -6.94 6.06 13.69
C GLU A 33 -8.42 5.68 13.60
N ILE A 34 -9.03 5.48 14.77
CA ILE A 34 -10.48 5.31 14.91
C ILE A 34 -11.07 6.70 15.16
N GLY A 35 -12.13 7.04 14.45
CA GLY A 35 -12.79 8.34 14.53
C GLY A 35 -13.68 8.62 13.32
N GLY A 36 -14.65 9.52 13.52
CA GLY A 36 -15.64 9.85 12.49
C GLY A 36 -16.44 8.61 12.06
N SER A 37 -16.36 8.23 10.79
CA SER A 37 -17.04 7.05 10.24
C SER A 37 -16.26 5.75 10.37
N ILE A 38 -15.03 5.78 10.91
CA ILE A 38 -14.22 4.58 11.15
C ILE A 38 -14.36 4.23 12.63
N ILE A 39 -14.98 3.09 12.92
CA ILE A 39 -15.26 2.63 14.30
C ILE A 39 -14.49 1.37 14.68
N ASP A 40 -13.89 0.68 13.71
CA ASP A 40 -13.17 -0.57 13.90
C ASP A 40 -11.69 -0.43 13.52
N ALA A 41 -10.80 -0.99 14.35
CA ALA A 41 -9.35 -0.88 14.14
C ALA A 41 -8.86 -1.58 12.86
N ARG A 42 -9.55 -2.65 12.43
CA ARG A 42 -9.18 -3.40 11.22
C ARG A 42 -9.70 -2.69 9.96
N GLN A 43 -10.85 -2.04 10.03
CA GLN A 43 -11.28 -1.07 9.00
C GLN A 43 -10.30 0.09 8.89
N ALA A 44 -9.87 0.67 10.01
CA ALA A 44 -8.87 1.74 10.04
C ALA A 44 -7.58 1.30 9.34
N HIS A 45 -7.10 0.09 9.63
CA HIS A 45 -5.96 -0.52 8.95
C HIS A 45 -6.15 -0.60 7.42
N ILE A 46 -7.28 -1.14 6.95
CA ILE A 46 -7.56 -1.25 5.50
C ILE A 46 -7.64 0.13 4.85
N SER A 47 -8.26 1.11 5.53
CA SER A 47 -8.34 2.50 5.05
C SER A 47 -6.95 3.12 4.84
N VAL A 48 -6.05 2.98 5.81
CA VAL A 48 -4.67 3.48 5.70
C VAL A 48 -3.94 2.83 4.53
N ARG A 49 -3.98 1.50 4.42
CA ARG A 49 -3.32 0.78 3.32
C ARG A 49 -3.88 1.18 1.96
N ALA A 50 -5.20 1.34 1.87
CA ALA A 50 -5.87 1.79 0.64
C ALA A 50 -5.41 3.20 0.24
N ASN A 51 -5.33 4.14 1.19
CA ASN A 51 -4.87 5.50 0.94
C ASN A 51 -3.41 5.53 0.45
N ILE A 52 -2.52 4.78 1.10
CA ILE A 52 -1.12 4.63 0.67
C ILE A 52 -1.06 4.13 -0.77
N LEU A 53 -1.76 3.02 -1.07
CA LEU A 53 -1.69 2.42 -2.39
C LEU A 53 -2.30 3.30 -3.48
N GLN A 54 -3.37 4.06 -3.18
CA GLN A 54 -3.90 5.06 -4.11
C GLN A 54 -2.90 6.19 -4.38
N ALA A 55 -2.15 6.65 -3.38
CA ALA A 55 -1.08 7.63 -3.54
C ALA A 55 0.07 7.07 -4.40
N ASP A 56 0.45 5.81 -4.18
CA ASP A 56 1.49 5.13 -4.96
C ASP A 56 1.10 4.98 -6.42
N ILE A 57 -0.14 4.57 -6.71
CA ILE A 57 -0.69 4.49 -8.07
C ILE A 57 -0.64 5.86 -8.75
N GLY A 58 -1.04 6.91 -8.03
CA GLY A 58 -0.99 8.29 -8.54
C GLY A 58 0.44 8.75 -8.83
N THR A 59 1.39 8.39 -7.98
CA THR A 59 2.82 8.71 -8.15
C THR A 59 3.40 7.96 -9.34
N ALA A 60 3.13 6.65 -9.46
CA ALA A 60 3.56 5.84 -10.59
C ALA A 60 2.99 6.32 -11.92
N ARG A 61 1.74 6.81 -11.94
CA ARG A 61 1.15 7.47 -13.12
C ARG A 61 1.94 8.71 -13.52
N LYS A 62 2.20 9.62 -12.57
CA LYS A 62 2.94 10.87 -12.81
C LYS A 62 4.37 10.61 -13.29
N ALA A 63 4.99 9.56 -12.78
CA ALA A 63 6.29 9.06 -13.21
C ALA A 63 6.25 8.30 -14.56
N ARG A 64 5.09 8.19 -15.21
CA ARG A 64 4.86 7.49 -16.49
C ARG A 64 5.20 5.99 -16.45
N ARG A 65 5.21 5.38 -15.26
CA ARG A 65 5.36 3.93 -15.06
C ARG A 65 4.05 3.17 -15.23
N LEU A 66 2.93 3.86 -15.03
CA LEU A 66 1.60 3.37 -15.35
C LEU A 66 0.94 4.30 -16.38
N THR A 67 0.24 3.71 -17.34
CA THR A 67 -0.69 4.45 -18.19
C THR A 67 -1.89 4.91 -17.38
N GLU A 68 -2.59 5.94 -17.84
CA GLU A 68 -3.83 6.43 -17.21
C GLU A 68 -4.87 5.32 -17.02
N SER A 69 -5.12 4.51 -18.07
CA SER A 69 -6.06 3.40 -17.98
C SER A 69 -5.68 2.34 -16.93
N GLN A 70 -4.39 2.05 -16.77
CA GLN A 70 -3.90 1.13 -15.74
C GLN A 70 -4.07 1.74 -14.35
N SER A 71 -3.70 3.01 -14.18
CA SER A 71 -3.84 3.73 -12.91
C SER A 71 -5.30 3.79 -12.48
N ASP A 72 -6.22 4.17 -13.37
CA ASP A 72 -7.65 4.26 -13.05
C ASP A 72 -8.27 2.91 -12.69
N ARG A 73 -7.84 1.85 -13.37
CA ARG A 73 -8.27 0.48 -13.05
C ARG A 73 -7.77 0.07 -11.67
N LEU A 74 -6.49 0.31 -11.36
CA LEU A 74 -5.93 -0.05 -10.05
C LEU A 74 -6.56 0.79 -8.94
N TRP A 75 -6.71 2.10 -9.15
CA TRP A 75 -7.32 3.01 -8.18
C TRP A 75 -8.75 2.57 -7.82
N ARG A 76 -9.57 2.24 -8.83
CA ARG A 76 -10.94 1.73 -8.61
C ARG A 76 -10.97 0.39 -7.86
N ARG A 77 -10.00 -0.49 -8.08
CA ARG A 77 -9.88 -1.74 -7.31
C ARG A 77 -9.57 -1.46 -5.84
N VAL A 78 -8.66 -0.52 -5.55
CA VAL A 78 -8.38 -0.11 -4.16
C VAL A 78 -9.61 0.50 -3.50
N ASP A 79 -10.31 1.39 -4.20
CA ASP A 79 -11.56 2.00 -3.70
C ASP A 79 -12.64 0.94 -3.43
N GLY A 80 -12.74 -0.08 -4.28
CA GLY A 80 -13.64 -1.22 -4.08
C GLY A 80 -13.32 -2.01 -2.79
N VAL A 81 -12.04 -2.25 -2.49
CA VAL A 81 -11.62 -2.90 -1.24
C VAL A 81 -12.03 -2.07 -0.02
N ARG A 82 -11.76 -0.76 -0.04
CA ARG A 82 -12.13 0.14 1.06
C ARG A 82 -13.64 0.14 1.29
N LYS A 83 -14.44 0.34 0.23
CA LYS A 83 -15.91 0.33 0.31
C LYS A 83 -16.46 -1.00 0.79
N ALA A 84 -15.85 -2.12 0.40
CA ALA A 84 -16.26 -3.42 0.88
C ALA A 84 -16.01 -3.56 2.39
N ALA A 85 -14.82 -3.18 2.88
CA ALA A 85 -14.51 -3.19 4.32
C ALA A 85 -15.45 -2.27 5.11
N ASP A 86 -15.67 -1.04 4.64
CA ASP A 86 -16.62 -0.10 5.25
C ASP A 86 -18.04 -0.67 5.29
N GLY A 87 -18.49 -1.29 4.19
CA GLY A 87 -19.81 -1.92 4.11
C GLY A 87 -19.97 -3.11 5.05
N TYR A 88 -18.89 -3.86 5.33
CA TYR A 88 -18.93 -4.92 6.35
C TYR A 88 -19.08 -4.36 7.75
N VAL A 89 -18.25 -3.37 8.12
CA VAL A 89 -18.38 -2.72 9.43
C VAL A 89 -19.74 -2.07 9.59
N HIS A 90 -20.29 -1.45 8.55
CA HIS A 90 -21.63 -0.88 8.63
C HIS A 90 -22.74 -1.93 8.89
N ARG A 91 -22.53 -3.19 8.49
CA ARG A 91 -23.53 -4.25 8.68
C ARG A 91 -23.43 -4.99 10.01
N GLN A 92 -22.22 -5.10 10.58
CA GLN A 92 -21.98 -5.95 11.75
C GLN A 92 -21.12 -5.30 12.84
N ASP A 93 -20.83 -4.00 12.72
CA ASP A 93 -20.05 -3.15 13.63
C ASP A 93 -18.56 -3.51 13.78
N PHE A 94 -18.06 -4.54 13.10
CA PHE A 94 -16.65 -4.89 13.12
C PHE A 94 -16.20 -5.58 11.83
N LEU A 95 -14.87 -5.65 11.66
CA LEU A 95 -14.24 -6.50 10.66
C LEU A 95 -13.54 -7.67 11.37
N SER A 96 -13.78 -8.90 10.95
CA SER A 96 -13.09 -10.07 11.49
C SER A 96 -11.62 -10.10 11.05
N ALA A 97 -10.80 -10.92 11.72
CA ALA A 97 -9.41 -11.13 11.33
C ALA A 97 -9.30 -11.78 9.93
N ALA A 98 -10.25 -12.66 9.60
CA ALA A 98 -10.30 -13.33 8.30
C ALA A 98 -10.67 -12.36 7.17
N GLU A 99 -11.64 -11.47 7.39
CA GLU A 99 -12.02 -10.42 6.44
C GLU A 99 -10.86 -9.45 6.21
N ARG A 100 -10.23 -8.97 7.29
CA ARG A 100 -9.01 -8.15 7.19
C ARG A 100 -7.95 -8.84 6.34
N ALA A 101 -7.60 -10.09 6.67
CA ALA A 101 -6.57 -10.84 5.94
C ALA A 101 -6.94 -11.05 4.46
N SER A 102 -8.23 -11.17 4.14
CA SER A 102 -8.72 -11.26 2.76
C SER A 102 -8.48 -9.95 2.00
N TYR A 103 -8.85 -8.82 2.59
CA TYR A 103 -8.59 -7.51 2.00
C TYR A 103 -7.09 -7.21 1.90
N ASP A 104 -6.30 -7.64 2.88
CA ASP A 104 -4.86 -7.46 2.84
C ASP A 104 -4.24 -8.15 1.62
N ARG A 105 -4.64 -9.40 1.35
CA ARG A 105 -4.20 -10.13 0.15
C ARG A 105 -4.65 -9.45 -1.15
N GLU A 106 -5.83 -8.84 -1.18
CA GLU A 106 -6.29 -8.10 -2.37
C GLU A 106 -5.44 -6.84 -2.60
N LEU A 107 -5.15 -6.07 -1.56
CA LEU A 107 -4.27 -4.91 -1.65
C LEU A 107 -2.85 -5.31 -2.09
N ASP A 108 -2.31 -6.43 -1.59
CA ASP A 108 -1.01 -6.96 -2.03
C ASP A 108 -1.04 -7.31 -3.52
N ARG A 109 -2.13 -7.91 -4.02
CA ARG A 109 -2.31 -8.20 -5.45
C ARG A 109 -2.37 -6.94 -6.30
N ILE A 110 -2.97 -5.86 -5.80
CA ILE A 110 -3.05 -4.57 -6.48
C ILE A 110 -1.69 -3.85 -6.47
N ALA A 111 -0.90 -4.00 -5.40
CA ALA A 111 0.42 -3.39 -5.29
C ALA A 111 1.46 -3.96 -6.27
N ARG A 112 1.39 -5.26 -6.59
CA ARG A 112 2.33 -5.93 -7.51
C ARG A 112 2.64 -5.18 -8.81
N PRO A 113 1.66 -4.71 -9.61
CA PRO A 113 1.94 -3.94 -10.83
C PRO A 113 2.46 -2.52 -10.58
N VAL A 114 2.29 -1.97 -9.38
CA VAL A 114 2.84 -0.65 -8.99
C VAL A 114 4.31 -0.78 -8.58
N CYS A 115 4.67 -1.92 -7.99
CA CYS A 115 5.99 -2.20 -7.42
C CYS A 115 7.00 -2.82 -8.39
N ARG A 116 6.69 -2.86 -9.68
CA ARG A 116 7.58 -3.31 -10.77
C ARG A 116 8.10 -2.11 -11.53
#